data_AF-A0A3B8W3Q1-F1
#
_entry.id   AF-A0A3B8W3Q1-F1
#
_cell.length_a   1.000
_cell.length_b   1.000
_cell.length_c   1.000
_cell.angle_alpha   90.00
_cell.angle_beta   90.00
_cell.angle_gamma   90.00
#
_symmetry.space_group_name_H-M   'P 1'
#
loop_
_entity.id
_entity.type
_entity.pdbx_description
1 polymer ?
#
loop_
_entity_poly.entity_id
_entity_poly.type
_entity_poly.pdbx_seq_one_letter_code
_entity_poly.pdbx_strand_id
1 'polypeptide(L)' 'MNSEILFYQSGDGHTKIQVRLEKDTVWLTQADMVELFQSSKSNISEHIKHVFAEGELEE' A
#
# COMPACT_ATOMS: atom_id res chain seq x y z
N MET A 1 -21.91 -5.29 -3.44
CA MET A 1 -20.59 -5.07 -2.81
C MET A 1 -19.67 -6.16 -3.34
N ASN A 2 -18.87 -5.85 -4.35
CA ASN A 2 -17.84 -6.75 -4.87
C ASN A 2 -16.49 -6.21 -4.41
N SER A 3 -15.86 -6.87 -3.45
CA SER A 3 -14.45 -6.64 -3.16
C SER A 3 -13.65 -7.67 -3.95
N GLU A 4 -12.76 -7.18 -4.80
CA GLU A 4 -11.91 -8.05 -5.63
C GLU A 4 -10.58 -8.24 -4.92
N ILE A 5 -10.09 -9.48 -4.91
CA ILE A 5 -8.78 -9.81 -4.36
C ILE A 5 -7.81 -9.83 -5.54
N LEU A 6 -6.81 -8.96 -5.52
CA LEU A 6 -5.78 -8.90 -6.55
C LEU A 6 -4.47 -9.48 -6.00
N PHE A 7 -3.76 -10.24 -6.83
CA PHE A 7 -2.43 -10.76 -6.51
C PHE A 7 -1.40 -9.90 -7.23
N TYR A 8 -0.64 -9.12 -6.47
CA TYR A 8 0.48 -8.36 -7.02
C TYR A 8 1.78 -9.15 -6.84
N GLN A 9 2.56 -9.26 -7.91
CA GLN A 9 3.90 -9.83 -7.86
C GLN A 9 4.90 -8.67 -7.90
N SER A 10 5.76 -8.57 -6.89
CA SER A 10 6.87 -7.60 -6.91
C SER A 10 7.72 -7.81 -8.17
N GLY A 11 8.38 -6.75 -8.65
CA GLY A 11 9.17 -6.78 -9.89
C GLY A 11 10.34 -7.79 -9.86
N ASP A 12 10.72 -8.26 -8.67
CA ASP A 12 11.70 -9.32 -8.46
C ASP A 12 11.13 -10.75 -8.64
N GLY A 13 9.81 -10.89 -8.81
CA GLY A 13 9.15 -12.17 -8.99
C GLY A 13 8.93 -12.99 -7.71
N HIS A 14 9.39 -12.53 -6.55
CA HIS A 14 9.40 -13.33 -5.32
C HIS A 14 8.23 -13.02 -4.39
N THR A 15 7.85 -11.74 -4.28
CA THR A 15 6.80 -11.34 -3.34
C THR A 15 5.43 -11.38 -4.00
N LYS A 16 4.51 -12.19 -3.45
CA LYS A 16 3.08 -12.17 -3.78
C LYS A 16 2.33 -11.44 -2.67
N ILE A 17 1.77 -10.28 -2.99
CA ILE A 17 0.94 -9.51 -2.07
C ILE A 17 -0.52 -9.72 -2.43
N GLN A 18 -1.32 -10.14 -1.45
CA GLN A 18 -2.75 -10.24 -1.58
C GLN A 18 -3.37 -8.91 -1.14
N VAL A 19 -3.97 -8.19 -2.09
CA VAL A 19 -4.56 -6.87 -1.83
C VAL A 19 -6.06 -6.93 -2.00
N ARG A 20 -6.78 -6.13 -1.22
CA ARG A 20 -8.22 -5.93 -1.41
C ARG A 20 -8.42 -4.67 -2.24
N LEU A 21 -9.02 -4.84 -3.42
CA LEU A 21 -9.49 -3.74 -4.23
C LEU A 21 -10.94 -3.44 -3.86
N GLU A 22 -11.19 -2.18 -3.50
CA GLU A 22 -12.53 -1.67 -3.28
C GLU A 22 -12.71 -0.38 -4.07
N LYS A 23 -13.52 -0.45 -5.13
CA LYS A 23 -13.63 0.60 -6.15
C LYS A 23 -12.25 0.88 -6.76
N ASP A 24 -11.72 2.08 -6.57
CA ASP A 24 -10.41 2.52 -7.06
C ASP A 24 -9.36 2.59 -5.93
N THR A 25 -9.68 2.07 -4.73
CA THR A 25 -8.79 2.07 -3.56
C THR A 25 -8.21 0.68 -3.33
N VAL A 26 -6.89 0.61 -3.22
CA VAL A 26 -6.16 -0.60 -2.85
C VAL A 26 -5.83 -0.55 -1.36
N TRP A 27 -6.27 -1.56 -0.62
CA TRP A 27 -5.99 -1.68 0.81
C TRP A 27 -4.76 -2.56 1.04
N LEU A 28 -3.79 -1.99 1.76
CA LEU A 28 -2.50 -2.60 2.09
C LEU A 28 -2.17 -2.33 3.56
N THR A 29 -1.43 -3.25 4.19
CA THR A 29 -0.74 -2.92 5.43
C THR A 29 0.56 -2.16 5.13
N GLN A 30 1.11 -1.43 6.11
CA GLN A 30 2.42 -0.79 5.93
C GLN A 30 3.53 -1.80 5.61
N ALA A 31 3.42 -3.03 6.11
CA ALA A 31 4.38 -4.10 5.80
C ALA A 31 4.30 -4.50 4.32
N ASP A 32 3.08 -4.63 3.78
CA ASP A 32 2.89 -4.91 2.36
C ASP A 32 3.43 -3.75 1.49
N MET A 33 3.25 -2.51 1.92
CA MET A 33 3.81 -1.34 1.22
C MET A 33 5.35 -1.34 1.23
N VAL A 34 5.97 -1.74 2.35
CA VAL A 34 7.43 -1.90 2.46
C VAL A 34 7.94 -2.89 1.42
N GLU A 35 7.29 -4.05 1.32
CA GLU A 35 7.64 -5.09 0.34
C GLU A 35 7.35 -4.66 -1.09
N LEU A 36 6.20 -4.00 -1.34
CA LEU A 36 5.78 -3.57 -2.67
C LEU A 36 6.72 -2.50 -3.24
N PHE A 37 7.05 -1.49 -2.44
CA PHE A 37 7.88 -0.35 -2.85
C PHE A 37 9.36 -0.56 -2.57
N GLN A 38 9.76 -1.73 -2.05
CA GLN A 38 11.15 -2.06 -1.69
C GLN A 38 11.78 -0.93 -0.85
N SER A 39 11.03 -0.46 0.15
CA SER A 39 11.37 0.70 0.98
C SER A 39 11.57 0.29 2.44
N SER A 40 11.73 1.26 3.34
CA SER A 40 11.80 1.02 4.78
C SER A 40 10.48 1.37 5.46
N LYS A 41 10.16 0.71 6.58
CA LYS A 41 8.96 1.04 7.38
C LYS A 41 8.96 2.51 7.83
N SER A 42 10.14 3.04 8.15
CA SER A 42 10.31 4.45 8.54
C SER A 42 9.94 5.39 7.40
N ASN A 43 10.42 5.11 6.18
CA ASN A 43 10.10 5.93 5.00
C ASN A 43 8.60 5.88 4.69
N ILE A 44 7.98 4.70 4.74
CA ILE A 44 6.53 4.57 4.53
C ILE A 44 5.76 5.36 5.59
N SER A 45 6.14 5.27 6.86
CA SER A 45 5.51 6.04 7.94
C SER A 45 5.67 7.55 7.76
N GLU A 46 6.83 8.00 7.29
CA GLU A 46 7.10 9.42 7.00
C GLU A 46 6.24 9.93 5.85
N HIS A 47 6.16 9.18 4.74
CA HIS A 47 5.27 9.53 3.62
C HIS A 47 3.81 9.62 4.04
N ILE A 48 3.31 8.66 4.83
CA ILE A 48 1.93 8.68 5.34
C ILE A 48 1.69 9.97 6.16
N LYS A 49 2.64 10.37 7.02
CA LYS A 49 2.52 11.61 7.79
C LYS A 49 2.48 12.85 6.90
N HIS A 50 3.32 12.90 5.87
CA HIS A 50 3.33 14.04 4.94
C HIS A 50 2.00 14.17 4.18
N VAL A 51 1.42 13.05 3.72
CA VAL A 51 0.11 13.04 3.05
C VAL A 51 -0.98 13.71 3.90
N PHE A 52 -1.05 13.39 5.20
CA PHE A 52 -1.99 14.06 6.12
C PHE A 52 -1.60 15.51 6.43
N ALA A 53 -0.30 15.80 6.60
CA ALA A 53 0.18 17.15 6.89
C ALA A 53 -0.05 18.14 5.74
N GLU A 54 0.01 17.65 4.50
CA GLU A 54 -0.25 18.42 3.28
C GLU A 54 -1.76 18.54 2.98
N GLY A 55 -2.60 17.84 3.73
CA GLY A 55 -4.06 17.86 3.57
C GLY A 55 -4.53 17.10 2.32
N GLU A 56 -3.72 16.17 1.80
CA GLU A 56 -4.13 15.29 0.70
C GLU A 56 -5.21 14.29 1.14
N LEU A 57 -5.20 13.92 2.42
CA LEU A 57 -6.20 13.07 3.07
C LEU A 57 -6.62 13.65 4.43
N GLU A 58 -7.84 13.32 4.84
CA GLU A 58 -8.38 13.64 6.17
C GLU A 58 -8.02 12.52 7.18
N GLU A 59 -7.70 12.91 8.42
CA GLU A 59 -7.34 11.99 9.52
C GLU A 59 -8.52 11.12 10.01
#